data_AF-A0AA39RGY7-F1
#
_entry.id   AF-A0AA39RGY7-F1
#
_cell.length_a   1.000
_cell.length_b   1.000
_cell.length_c   1.000
_cell.angle_alpha   90.00
_cell.angle_beta   90.00
_cell.angle_gamma   90.00
#
_symmetry.space_group_name_H-M   'P 1'
#
loop_
_entity.id
_entity.type
_entity.pdbx_description
1 polymer ?
#
loop_
_entity_poly.entity_id
_entity_poly.type
_entity_poly.pdbx_seq_one_letter_code
_entity_poly.pdbx_strand_id
1 'polypeptide(L)'
;MSFVNQIPETRGAFSYCLPSYSILSPGWLRFGRDLGGAFPVGATLAPLVYNLRAPNFYYVGLSGLGVGGARVPMFEDIFRLTESGYGGVIIDTGTMVTTLPTVAYKALKDASSLKPAE
;
A
#
# COMPACT_ATOMS: atom_id res chain seq x y z
N MET A 1 -12.33 -12.63 10.69
CA MET A 1 -13.50 -11.80 11.10
C MET A 1 -13.02 -10.36 11.16
N SER A 2 -13.65 -9.45 10.41
CA SER A 2 -13.28 -8.03 10.37
C SER A 2 -14.49 -7.17 10.73
N PHE A 3 -14.28 -6.05 11.41
CA PHE A 3 -15.35 -5.14 11.84
C PHE A 3 -16.16 -4.60 10.65
N VAL A 4 -15.51 -4.29 9.53
CA VAL A 4 -16.19 -3.88 8.28
C VAL A 4 -17.14 -4.94 7.71
N ASN A 5 -16.96 -6.21 8.07
CA ASN A 5 -17.87 -7.26 7.60
C ASN A 5 -18.99 -7.56 8.61
N GLN A 6 -18.97 -6.96 9.80
CA GLN A 6 -20.00 -7.11 10.83
C GLN A 6 -21.12 -6.08 10.70
N ILE A 7 -20.88 -4.98 9.98
CA ILE A 7 -21.86 -3.90 9.76
C ILE A 7 -22.29 -3.91 8.29
N PRO A 8 -23.47 -4.44 7.94
CA PRO A 8 -23.92 -4.62 6.56
C PRO A 8 -23.92 -3.34 5.73
N GLU A 9 -24.24 -2.20 6.34
CA GLU A 9 -24.34 -0.88 5.72
C GLU A 9 -22.98 -0.43 5.14
N THR A 10 -21.88 -0.91 5.72
CA THR A 10 -20.54 -0.54 5.25
C THR A 10 -20.19 -1.19 3.90
N ARG A 11 -20.88 -2.28 3.54
CA ARG A 11 -20.60 -3.10 2.36
C ARG A 11 -19.13 -3.52 2.25
N GLY A 12 -18.51 -3.83 3.39
CA GLY A 12 -17.12 -4.27 3.47
C GLY A 12 -16.09 -3.19 3.14
N ALA A 13 -16.50 -1.93 3.08
CA ALA A 13 -15.63 -0.80 2.73
C ALA A 13 -15.30 0.06 3.96
N PHE A 14 -14.12 0.67 3.92
CA PHE A 14 -13.69 1.68 4.88
C PHE A 14 -12.63 2.57 4.22
N SER A 15 -12.38 3.72 4.83
CA SER A 15 -11.31 4.64 4.44
C SER A 15 -10.67 5.24 5.68
N TYR A 16 -9.39 5.60 5.59
CA TYR A 16 -8.69 6.24 6.69
C TYR A 16 -7.69 7.28 6.18
N CYS A 17 -7.43 8.28 7.02
CA CYS A 17 -6.31 9.20 6.90
C CYS A 17 -5.50 9.12 8.19
N LEU A 18 -4.27 8.62 8.09
CA LEU A 18 -3.40 8.49 9.24
C LEU A 18 -2.82 9.87 9.62
N PRO A 19 -2.76 10.20 10.92
CA PRO A 19 -2.12 11.44 11.35
C PRO A 19 -0.61 11.37 11.09
N SER A 20 0.02 12.53 10.87
CA SER A 20 1.48 12.61 10.83
C SER A 20 2.03 12.51 12.25
N TYR A 21 3.14 11.79 12.43
CA TYR A 21 3.84 11.78 13.71
C TYR A 21 4.37 13.16 14.13
N SER A 22 4.68 14.03 13.15
CA SER A 22 5.30 15.34 13.37
C SER A 22 4.31 16.50 13.55
N ILE A 23 3.03 16.31 13.23
CA ILE A 23 2.01 17.36 13.27
C ILE A 23 0.82 16.81 14.05
N LEU A 24 0.41 17.50 15.11
CA LEU A 24 -0.75 17.13 15.95
C LEU A 24 -2.10 17.38 15.24
N SER A 25 -2.23 16.99 13.97
CA SER A 25 -3.51 16.98 13.27
C SER A 25 -4.22 15.64 13.51
N PRO A 26 -5.54 15.65 13.81
CA PRO A 26 -6.28 14.41 13.96
C PRO A 26 -6.40 13.70 12.60
N GLY A 27 -6.17 12.38 12.62
CA GLY A 27 -6.57 11.50 11.53
C GLY A 27 -8.05 11.11 11.62
N TRP A 28 -8.50 10.23 10.72
CA TRP A 28 -9.85 9.70 10.76
C TRP A 28 -9.93 8.28 10.19
N LEU A 29 -10.95 7.54 10.63
CA LEU A 29 -11.36 6.24 10.12
C LEU A 29 -12.86 6.28 9.87
N ARG A 30 -13.30 5.93 8.68
CA ARG A 30 -14.69 5.91 8.26
C ARG A 30 -15.06 4.55 7.73
N PHE A 31 -16.19 4.02 8.18
CA PHE A 31 -16.73 2.76 7.70
C PHE A 31 -17.83 3.01 6.68
N GLY A 32 -17.82 2.25 5.60
CA GLY A 32 -18.70 2.44 4.46
C GLY A 32 -18.01 2.95 3.21
N ARG A 33 -18.80 3.01 2.14
CA ARG A 33 -18.39 3.57 0.84
C ARG A 33 -18.49 5.09 0.78
N ASP A 34 -19.16 5.68 1.77
CA ASP A 34 -19.17 7.12 1.92
C ASP A 34 -17.77 7.56 2.38
N LEU A 35 -17.00 8.12 1.45
CA LEU A 35 -15.71 8.74 1.75
C LEU A 35 -15.90 10.03 2.58
N GLY A 36 -17.15 10.41 2.86
CA GLY A 36 -17.61 11.64 3.49
C GLY A 36 -16.99 12.87 2.83
N GLY A 37 -17.00 12.85 1.50
CA GLY A 37 -16.41 13.81 0.57
C GLY A 37 -16.23 13.22 -0.83
N ALA A 38 -15.89 14.06 -1.81
CA ALA A 38 -15.42 13.59 -3.12
C ALA A 38 -14.06 12.90 -2.97
N PHE A 39 -13.76 11.90 -3.81
CA PHE A 39 -12.40 11.39 -3.96
C PHE A 39 -11.44 12.58 -4.10
N PRO A 40 -10.31 12.60 -3.36
CA PRO A 40 -9.32 13.64 -3.54
C PRO A 40 -8.98 13.77 -5.02
N VAL A 41 -8.96 15.00 -5.55
CA VAL A 41 -8.55 15.24 -6.93
C VAL A 41 -7.13 14.69 -7.09
N GLY A 42 -6.93 13.80 -8.08
CA GLY A 42 -5.67 13.10 -8.30
C GLY A 42 -5.52 11.76 -7.57
N ALA A 43 -6.57 11.26 -6.90
CA ALA A 43 -6.55 9.90 -6.36
C ALA A 43 -6.38 8.85 -7.48
N THR A 44 -5.53 7.86 -7.21
CA THR A 44 -5.34 6.70 -8.09
C THR A 44 -5.97 5.47 -7.45
N LEU A 45 -6.70 4.69 -8.24
CA LEU A 45 -7.27 3.42 -7.81
C LEU A 45 -6.30 2.28 -8.12
N ALA A 46 -5.96 1.51 -7.09
CA ALA A 46 -5.24 0.26 -7.23
C ALA A 46 -6.18 -0.92 -6.92
N PRO A 47 -6.28 -1.94 -7.79
CA PRO A 47 -7.10 -3.09 -7.52
C PRO A 47 -6.54 -3.89 -6.34
N LEU A 48 -7.42 -4.34 -5.45
CA LEU A 48 -7.07 -5.30 -4.41
C LEU A 48 -6.82 -6.66 -5.05
N VAL A 49 -5.70 -7.28 -4.68
CA VAL A 49 -5.35 -8.65 -5.06
C VAL A 49 -5.82 -9.58 -3.95
N TYR A 50 -6.31 -10.77 -4.29
CA TYR A 50 -6.78 -11.73 -3.30
C TYR A 50 -5.76 -12.85 -3.12
N ASN A 51 -5.35 -13.11 -1.88
CA ASN A 51 -4.49 -14.24 -1.53
C ASN A 51 -5.29 -15.28 -0.71
N LEU A 52 -5.61 -16.42 -1.32
CA LEU A 52 -6.32 -17.51 -0.66
C LEU A 52 -5.59 -18.07 0.56
N ARG A 53 -4.25 -17.99 0.58
CA ARG A 53 -3.43 -18.45 1.70
C ARG A 53 -3.45 -17.49 2.90
N ALA A 54 -3.69 -16.21 2.64
CA ALA A 54 -3.68 -15.16 3.65
C ALA A 54 -4.80 -14.13 3.41
N PRO A 55 -6.08 -14.56 3.51
CA PRO A 55 -7.24 -13.77 3.05
C PRO A 55 -7.60 -12.56 3.92
N ASN A 56 -6.90 -12.38 5.05
CA ASN A 56 -7.16 -11.27 5.98
C ASN A 56 -6.32 -10.01 5.67
N PHE A 57 -5.40 -10.07 4.71
CA PHE A 57 -4.57 -8.91 4.32
C PHE A 57 -5.09 -8.25 3.05
N TYR A 58 -4.91 -6.93 2.97
CA TYR A 58 -5.17 -6.15 1.77
C TYR A 58 -3.95 -6.17 0.87
N TYR A 59 -3.93 -7.09 -0.11
CA TYR A 59 -2.86 -7.13 -1.10
C TYR A 59 -3.12 -6.14 -2.23
N VAL A 60 -2.04 -5.60 -2.78
CA VAL A 60 -2.03 -4.73 -3.97
C VAL A 60 -0.93 -5.16 -4.93
N GLY A 61 -1.12 -4.85 -6.22
CA GLY A 61 -0.07 -5.01 -7.22
C GLY A 61 0.94 -3.86 -7.13
N LEU A 62 2.23 -4.19 -7.14
CA LEU A 62 3.33 -3.22 -7.22
C LEU A 62 4.22 -3.56 -8.41
N SER A 63 4.28 -2.67 -9.40
CA SER A 63 5.05 -2.87 -10.64
C SER A 63 6.52 -2.46 -10.53
N GLY A 64 6.90 -1.75 -9.47
CA GLY A 64 8.27 -1.33 -9.22
C GLY A 64 8.36 -0.14 -8.27
N LEU A 65 9.58 0.36 -8.11
CA LEU A 65 9.89 1.53 -7.30
C LEU A 65 10.49 2.63 -8.19
N GLY A 66 10.35 3.89 -7.77
CA GLY A 66 10.96 5.02 -8.44
C GLY A 66 11.51 6.05 -7.46
N VAL A 67 12.56 6.74 -7.84
CA VAL A 67 13.19 7.83 -7.08
C VAL A 67 13.37 9.02 -8.01
N GLY A 68 12.85 10.19 -7.62
CA GLY A 68 12.97 11.42 -8.42
C GLY A 68 12.36 11.31 -9.84
N GLY A 69 11.35 10.47 -10.03
CA GLY A 69 10.73 10.22 -11.35
C GLY A 69 11.43 9.15 -12.19
N ALA A 70 12.61 8.67 -11.79
CA ALA A 70 13.31 7.58 -12.47
C ALA A 70 12.95 6.22 -11.85
N ARG A 71 12.69 5.21 -12.70
CA ARG A 71 12.43 3.84 -12.25
C ARG A 71 13.71 3.21 -11.70
N VAL A 72 13.63 2.56 -10.54
CA VAL A 72 14.75 1.82 -9.94
C VAL A 72 14.91 0.49 -10.70
N PRO A 73 16.09 0.17 -11.26
CA PRO A 73 16.30 -1.09 -11.98
C PRO A 73 16.21 -2.29 -11.04
N MET A 74 15.24 -3.17 -11.26
CA MET A 74 15.08 -4.40 -10.50
C MET A 74 14.26 -5.44 -11.28
N PHE A 75 14.32 -6.69 -10.86
CA PHE A 75 13.46 -7.75 -11.41
C PHE A 75 12.00 -7.48 -11.06
N GLU A 76 11.11 -7.53 -12.06
CA GLU A 76 9.67 -7.26 -11.89
C GLU A 76 9.00 -8.27 -10.93
N ASP A 77 9.55 -9.48 -10.83
CA ASP A 77 9.02 -10.57 -10.03
C ASP A 77 9.22 -10.42 -8.51
N ILE A 78 10.03 -9.45 -8.06
CA ILE A 78 10.36 -9.28 -6.63
C ILE A 78 9.11 -9.05 -5.76
N PHE A 79 8.09 -8.40 -6.33
CA PHE A 79 6.83 -8.09 -5.64
C PHE A 79 5.67 -9.00 -6.03
N ARG A 80 5.91 -10.00 -6.87
CA ARG A 80 4.85 -10.86 -7.41
C ARG A 80 4.25 -11.72 -6.29
N LEU A 81 2.92 -11.77 -6.26
CA LEU A 81 2.19 -12.79 -5.52
C LEU A 81 2.11 -14.04 -6.41
N THR A 82 2.63 -15.17 -5.94
CA THR A 82 2.55 -16.43 -6.67
C THR A 82 1.15 -17.02 -6.60
N GLU A 83 0.81 -17.90 -7.54
CA GLU A 83 -0.47 -18.65 -7.53
C GLU A 83 -0.64 -19.50 -6.26
N SER A 84 0.48 -19.97 -5.69
CA SER A 84 0.53 -20.68 -4.41
C SER A 84 0.40 -19.79 -3.17
N GLY A 85 0.23 -18.47 -3.36
CA GLY A 85 0.00 -17.50 -2.30
C GLY A 85 1.25 -17.05 -1.53
N TYR A 86 2.43 -17.13 -2.14
CA TYR A 86 3.70 -16.64 -1.58
C TYR A 86 4.09 -15.29 -2.19
N GLY A 87 4.79 -14.45 -1.41
CA GLY A 87 5.18 -13.11 -1.84
C GLY A 87 4.00 -12.13 -1.82
N GLY A 88 3.99 -11.20 -2.77
CA GLY A 88 3.02 -10.11 -2.86
C GLY A 88 3.35 -8.91 -1.99
N VAL A 89 2.51 -7.88 -2.09
CA VAL A 89 2.62 -6.62 -1.35
C VAL A 89 1.32 -6.37 -0.61
N ILE A 90 1.43 -6.00 0.67
CA ILE A 90 0.28 -5.70 1.52
C ILE A 90 0.29 -4.25 1.96
N ILE A 91 -0.90 -3.71 2.25
CA ILE A 91 -1.07 -2.47 2.99
C ILE A 91 -1.27 -2.85 4.46
N ASP A 92 -0.37 -2.39 5.33
CA ASP A 92 -0.41 -2.70 6.76
C ASP A 92 -0.21 -1.43 7.61
N THR A 93 -1.28 -0.94 8.19
CA THR A 93 -1.25 0.21 9.11
C THR A 93 -0.68 -0.15 10.49
N GLY A 94 -0.52 -1.43 10.80
CA GLY A 94 0.10 -1.91 12.04
C GLY A 94 1.62 -1.89 12.04
N THR A 95 2.23 -1.68 10.87
CA THR A 95 3.70 -1.60 10.71
C THR A 95 4.14 -0.16 10.49
N MET A 96 5.00 0.36 11.39
CA MET A 96 5.43 1.76 11.39
C MET A 96 6.26 2.15 10.14
N VAL A 97 7.06 1.23 9.61
CA VAL A 97 7.99 1.49 8.51
C VAL A 97 7.79 0.49 7.39
N THR A 98 7.71 0.96 6.14
CA THR A 98 7.63 0.10 4.96
C THR A 98 8.80 -0.88 4.95
N THR A 99 8.48 -2.17 4.91
CA THR A 99 9.47 -3.24 4.84
C THR A 99 9.58 -3.73 3.40
N LEU A 100 10.80 -3.88 2.90
CA LEU A 100 11.09 -4.34 1.55
C LEU A 100 11.96 -5.60 1.60
N PRO A 101 11.84 -6.52 0.61
CA PRO A 101 12.85 -7.55 0.40
C PRO A 101 14.25 -6.92 0.31
N THR A 102 15.26 -7.58 0.88
CA THR A 102 16.62 -7.02 0.99
C THR A 102 17.18 -6.53 -0.35
N VAL A 103 16.87 -7.24 -1.44
CA VAL A 103 17.32 -6.86 -2.80
C VAL A 103 16.67 -5.56 -3.26
N ALA A 104 15.36 -5.38 -3.06
CA ALA A 104 14.64 -4.15 -3.40
C ALA A 104 15.09 -2.97 -2.52
N TYR A 105 15.30 -3.21 -1.22
CA TYR A 105 15.80 -2.16 -0.31
C TYR A 105 17.17 -1.65 -0.73
N LYS A 106 18.11 -2.55 -1.06
CA LYS A 106 19.44 -2.17 -1.54
C LYS A 106 19.36 -1.35 -2.83
N ALA A 107 18.61 -1.82 -3.83
CA ALA A 107 18.44 -1.09 -5.09
C ALA A 107 17.82 0.30 -4.89
N LEU A 108 16.81 0.42 -4.02
CA LEU A 108 16.19 1.69 -3.68
C LEU A 108 17.18 2.64 -2.99
N LYS A 109 17.94 2.13 -2.01
CA LYS A 109 18.97 2.91 -1.29
C LYS A 109 20.05 3.42 -2.24
N ASP A 110 20.54 2.57 -3.13
CA ASP A 110 21.57 2.94 -4.10
C ASP A 110 21.03 4.01 -5.06
N ALA A 111 19.81 3.83 -5.58
CA ALA A 111 19.14 4.82 -6.42
C ALA A 111 18.92 6.18 -5.72
N SER A 112 18.62 6.17 -4.42
CA SER A 112 18.45 7.40 -3.63
C SER A 112 19.76 8.14 -3.34
N SER A 113 20.90 7.44 -3.44
CA SER A 113 22.23 8.03 -3.26
C SER A 113 22.79 8.63 -4.56
N LEU A 114 22.18 8.31 -5.70
CA LEU A 114 22.49 8.92 -6.98
C LEU A 114 21.86 10.32 -7.01
N LYS A 115 22.66 11.34 -7.32
CA LYS A 115 22.13 12.69 -7.56
C LYS A 115 21.10 12.61 -8.69
N PRO A 116 19.98 13.36 -8.60
CA PRO A 116 19.05 13.45 -9.73
C PRO A 116 19.83 13.90 -10.97
N ALA A 117 19.64 13.19 -12.08
CA ALA A 117 20.11 13.65 -13.38
C ALA A 117 19.39 14.96 -13.68
N GLU A 118 20.18 16.01 -13.90
CA GLU A 118 19.75 17.36 -14.27
C GLU A 118 18.98 17.36 -15.60
#